data_AF-A0A8T3NEZ2-F1
#
_entry.id   AF-A0A8T3NEZ2-F1
#
_cell.length_a   1.000
_cell.length_b   1.000
_cell.length_c   1.000
_cell.angle_alpha   90.00
_cell.angle_beta   90.00
_cell.angle_gamma   90.00
#
_symmetry.space_group_name_H-M   'P 1'
#
loop_
_entity.id
_entity.type
_entity.pdbx_description
1 polymer ?
#
loop_
_entity_poly.entity_id
_entity_poly.type
_entity_poly.pdbx_seq_one_letter_code
_entity_poly.pdbx_strand_id
1 'polypeptide(L)'
;MKAGLVYVLYGSDRFTRDEQVRGLKRRMLEQSTGEYNLSEFSGAEFSLSDVRAAADALPFIADRRLVIVEGLLGRLAGTAKAAPRRGRSKSTAPGSAGVPPAPVEAGGTP
;
A
#
# COMPACT_ATOMS: atom_id res chain seq x y z
N MET A 1 18.42 -3.35 19.30
CA MET A 1 17.99 -3.86 17.97
C MET A 1 19.12 -4.71 17.42
N LYS A 2 18.87 -5.95 17.02
CA LYS A 2 19.87 -6.76 16.31
C LYS A 2 20.01 -6.18 14.90
N ALA A 3 21.23 -5.98 14.41
CA ALA A 3 21.44 -5.48 13.06
C ALA A 3 20.90 -6.51 12.05
N GLY A 4 19.81 -6.17 11.37
CA GLY A 4 19.22 -6.97 10.30
C GLY A 4 19.84 -6.62 8.96
N LEU A 5 19.95 -7.60 8.06
CA LEU A 5 20.38 -7.38 6.69
C LEU A 5 19.17 -6.96 5.86
N VAL A 6 19.26 -5.82 5.18
CA VAL A 6 18.19 -5.30 4.32
C VAL A 6 18.68 -5.27 2.88
N TYR A 7 17.96 -5.97 2.00
CA TYR A 7 18.19 -5.93 0.56
C TYR A 7 17.16 -5.02 -0.10
N VAL A 8 17.63 -4.10 -0.93
CA VAL A 8 16.79 -3.25 -1.78
C VAL A 8 17.06 -3.60 -3.22
N LEU A 9 16.14 -4.34 -3.84
CA LEU A 9 16.23 -4.70 -5.26
C LEU A 9 15.46 -3.66 -6.09
N TYR A 10 16.19 -2.87 -6.87
CA TYR A 10 15.64 -1.78 -7.68
C TYR A 10 16.18 -1.84 -9.11
N GLY A 11 15.50 -1.16 -10.03
CA GLY A 11 15.79 -1.19 -11.46
C GLY A 11 14.55 -1.43 -12.31
N SER A 12 14.68 -1.19 -13.61
CA SER A 12 13.61 -1.39 -14.60
C SER A 12 13.44 -2.86 -15.00
N ASP A 13 14.48 -3.69 -14.81
CA ASP A 13 14.41 -5.12 -15.09
C ASP A 13 13.63 -5.86 -14.00
N ARG A 14 12.32 -6.03 -14.26
CA ARG A 14 11.41 -6.75 -13.38
C ARG A 14 11.76 -8.24 -13.31
N PHE A 15 12.16 -8.84 -14.43
CA PHE A 15 12.39 -10.29 -14.49
C PHE A 15 13.54 -10.70 -13.57
N THR A 16 14.69 -10.03 -13.69
CA THR A 16 15.85 -10.32 -12.85
C THR A 16 15.56 -10.04 -11.37
N ARG A 17 14.85 -8.95 -11.03
CA ARG A 17 14.45 -8.69 -9.65
C ARG A 17 13.61 -9.83 -9.08
N ASP A 18 12.57 -10.24 -9.80
CA ASP A 18 11.66 -11.28 -9.35
C ASP A 18 12.37 -12.64 -9.24
N GLU A 19 13.32 -12.92 -10.14
CA GLU A 19 14.18 -14.11 -10.06
C GLU A 19 15.06 -14.12 -8.80
N GLN A 20 15.68 -12.98 -8.44
CA GLN A 20 16.46 -12.87 -7.21
C GLN A 20 15.59 -13.09 -5.95
N VAL A 21 14.38 -12.52 -5.92
CA VAL A 21 13.41 -12.73 -4.83
C VAL A 21 13.00 -14.21 -4.74
N ARG A 22 12.68 -14.84 -5.88
CA ARG A 22 12.37 -16.28 -5.94
C ARG A 22 13.53 -17.13 -5.45
N GLY A 23 14.77 -16.77 -5.77
CA GLY A 23 15.96 -17.45 -5.28
C GLY A 23 16.12 -17.37 -3.76
N LEU A 24 15.88 -16.20 -3.16
CA LEU A 24 15.86 -16.01 -1.71
C LEU A 24 14.75 -16.83 -1.04
N LYS A 25 13.54 -16.75 -1.60
CA LYS A 25 12.37 -17.50 -1.12
C LYS A 25 12.60 -19.00 -1.16
N ARG A 26 13.14 -19.52 -2.27
CA ARG A 26 13.43 -20.96 -2.43
C ARG A 26 14.40 -21.45 -1.35
N ARG A 27 15.51 -20.74 -1.12
CA ARG A 27 16.47 -21.10 -0.06
C ARG A 27 15.87 -21.06 1.35
N MET A 28 14.88 -20.20 1.59
CA MET A 28 14.15 -20.21 2.86
C MET A 28 13.25 -21.45 2.96
N LEU A 29 12.47 -21.73 1.91
CA LEU A 29 11.54 -22.87 1.88
C LEU A 29 12.23 -24.24 1.85
N GLU A 30 13.51 -24.32 1.45
CA GLU A 30 14.34 -25.54 1.54
C GLU A 30 14.68 -25.91 3.00
N GLN A 31 14.52 -25.00 3.96
CA GLN A 31 14.74 -25.28 5.38
C GLN A 31 13.54 -25.98 6.00
N SER A 32 13.78 -26.84 6.99
CA SER A 32 12.74 -27.66 7.64
C SER A 32 11.57 -26.87 8.23
N THR A 33 11.80 -25.62 8.64
CA THR A 33 10.78 -24.71 9.19
C THR A 33 10.64 -23.43 8.36
N GLY A 34 11.07 -23.45 7.09
CA GLY A 34 11.14 -22.29 6.22
C GLY A 34 9.81 -21.55 6.03
N GLU A 35 8.71 -22.30 5.94
CA GLU A 35 7.35 -21.75 5.78
C GLU A 35 6.93 -20.85 6.95
N TYR A 36 7.30 -21.18 8.19
CA TYR A 36 6.99 -20.40 9.39
C TYR A 36 7.87 -19.15 9.53
N ASN A 37 8.99 -19.14 8.81
CA ASN A 37 10.00 -18.09 8.82
C ASN A 37 9.95 -17.17 7.60
N LEU A 38 8.87 -17.25 6.82
CA LEU A 38 8.63 -16.42 5.64
C LEU A 38 7.41 -15.51 5.86
N SER A 39 7.51 -14.25 5.44
CA SER A 39 6.36 -13.35 5.29
C SER A 39 6.46 -12.55 4.02
N GLU A 40 5.34 -12.42 3.33
CA GLU A 40 5.26 -11.73 2.05
C GLU A 40 4.20 -10.64 2.15
N PHE A 41 4.60 -9.43 1.80
CA PHE A 41 3.76 -8.24 1.77
C PHE A 41 3.74 -7.69 0.36
N SER A 42 2.56 -7.48 -0.20
CA SER A 42 2.36 -6.90 -1.53
C SER A 42 1.10 -6.04 -1.55
N GLY A 43 0.93 -5.23 -2.60
CA GLY A 43 -0.29 -4.43 -2.77
C GLY A 43 -0.50 -3.38 -1.68
N ALA A 44 -1.74 -2.86 -1.56
CA ALA A 44 -2.22 -1.81 -0.64
C ALA A 44 -2.21 -2.16 0.85
N GLU A 45 -2.32 -3.45 1.17
CA GLU A 45 -2.88 -3.94 2.43
C GLU A 45 -1.84 -4.18 3.54
N PHE A 46 -0.81 -3.34 3.63
CA PHE A 46 0.13 -3.41 4.74
C PHE A 46 0.63 -2.04 5.17
N SER A 47 0.81 -1.88 6.48
CA SER A 47 1.50 -0.72 7.07
C SER A 47 2.98 -1.01 7.31
N LEU A 48 3.78 0.05 7.48
CA LEU A 48 5.19 -0.12 7.87
C LEU A 48 5.31 -0.78 9.25
N SER A 49 4.34 -0.56 10.13
CA SER A 49 4.26 -1.20 11.45
C SER A 49 4.07 -2.71 11.33
N ASP A 50 3.30 -3.19 10.37
CA ASP A 50 3.09 -4.63 10.14
C ASP A 50 4.38 -5.30 9.64
N VAL A 51 5.07 -4.65 8.69
CA VAL A 51 6.37 -5.11 8.19
C VAL A 51 7.40 -5.13 9.32
N ARG A 52 7.41 -4.09 10.17
CA ARG A 52 8.28 -3.99 11.34
C ARG A 52 7.99 -5.14 12.32
N ALA A 53 6.73 -5.37 12.67
CA ALA A 53 6.32 -6.44 13.57
C ALA A 53 6.73 -7.82 13.03
N ALA A 54 6.53 -8.05 11.73
CA ALA A 54 6.98 -9.28 11.08
C ALA A 54 8.50 -9.44 11.09
N ALA A 55 9.27 -8.36 10.91
CA ALA A 55 10.74 -8.42 10.94
C ALA A 55 11.32 -8.59 12.36
N ASP A 56 10.65 -8.05 13.38
CA ASP A 56 11.06 -8.16 14.79
C ASP A 56 10.61 -9.50 15.43
N ALA A 57 9.70 -10.24 14.80
CA ALA A 57 9.25 -11.55 15.27
C ALA A 57 10.41 -12.56 15.32
N LEU A 58 10.48 -13.32 16.43
CA LEU A 58 11.49 -14.37 16.60
C LEU A 58 11.31 -15.48 15.55
N PRO A 59 12.38 -15.91 14.88
CA PRO A 59 12.34 -17.06 13.98
C PRO A 59 11.91 -18.34 14.73
N PHE A 60 11.06 -19.15 14.10
CA PHE A 60 10.60 -20.42 14.63
C PHE A 60 11.59 -21.53 14.29
N ILE A 61 12.35 -22.00 15.29
CA ILE A 61 13.35 -23.09 15.18
C ILE A 61 14.22 -22.92 13.92
N ALA A 62 14.77 -21.71 13.75
CA ALA A 62 15.63 -21.34 12.63
C ALA A 62 16.57 -20.22 13.04
N ASP A 63 17.64 -20.03 12.27
CA ASP A 63 18.61 -18.95 12.53
C ASP A 63 18.10 -17.57 12.08
N ARG A 64 17.20 -17.54 11.09
CA ARG A 64 16.79 -16.29 10.40
C ARG A 64 15.34 -16.36 9.93
N ARG A 65 14.75 -15.18 9.75
CA ARG A 65 13.43 -14.94 9.14
C ARG A 65 13.59 -14.12 7.87
N LEU A 66 12.82 -14.44 6.83
CA LEU A 66 12.77 -13.71 5.56
C LEU A 66 11.45 -12.95 5.47
N VAL A 67 11.55 -11.62 5.33
CA VAL A 67 10.41 -10.75 5.06
C VAL A 67 10.59 -10.16 3.66
N ILE A 68 9.62 -10.39 2.78
CA ILE A 68 9.60 -9.91 1.40
C ILE A 68 8.54 -8.82 1.31
N VAL A 69 8.92 -7.65 0.79
CA VAL A 69 8.00 -6.52 0.59
C VAL A 69 8.06 -6.06 -0.85
N GLU A 70 6.98 -6.27 -1.60
CA GLU A 70 6.87 -5.85 -2.98
C GLU A 70 6.25 -4.44 -3.10
N GLY A 71 6.79 -3.63 -4.02
CA GLY A 71 6.23 -2.31 -4.34
C GLY A 71 6.44 -1.21 -3.28
N LEU A 72 7.23 -1.46 -2.23
CA LEU A 72 7.47 -0.49 -1.15
C LEU A 72 8.05 0.85 -1.64
N LEU A 73 9.07 0.79 -2.52
CA LEU A 73 9.72 1.98 -3.07
C LEU A 73 8.74 2.87 -3.85
N GLY A 74 7.84 2.25 -4.63
CA GLY A 74 6.81 2.97 -5.37
C GLY A 74 5.84 3.70 -4.45
N ARG A 75 5.46 3.11 -3.31
CA ARG A 75 4.63 3.77 -2.29
C ARG A 75 5.32 4.96 -1.66
N LEU A 76 6.59 4.79 -1.29
CA LEU A 76 7.36 5.85 -0.64
C LEU A 76 7.59 7.03 -1.61
N ALA A 77 7.82 6.74 -2.88
CA ALA A 77 7.92 7.78 -3.92
C ALA A 77 6.57 8.48 -4.20
N GLY A 78 5.46 7.75 -4.15
CA GLY A 78 4.11 8.30 -4.35
C GLY A 78 3.61 9.18 -3.19
N THR A 79 3.97 8.83 -1.95
CA THR A 79 3.63 9.64 -0.75
C THR A 79 4.38 10.97 -0.70
N ALA A 80 5.54 11.10 -1.36
CA ALA A 80 6.24 12.38 -1.49
C ALA A 80 5.50 13.42 -2.36
N LYS A 81 4.50 13.02 -3.16
CA LYS A 81 3.79 13.92 -4.10
C LYS A 81 2.43 14.42 -3.57
N ALA A 82 1.99 14.01 -2.39
CA ALA A 82 0.69 14.38 -1.83
C ALA A 82 0.79 15.46 -0.73
N ALA A 83 1.35 16.62 -1.07
CA ALA A 83 1.15 17.83 -0.26
C ALA A 83 0.01 18.65 -0.89
N PRO A 84 -1.19 18.73 -0.28
CA PRO A 84 -2.23 19.61 -0.77
C PRO A 84 -1.77 21.06 -0.61
N ARG A 85 -1.69 21.79 -1.73
CA ARG A 85 -1.44 23.23 -1.73
C ARG A 85 -2.58 23.88 -0.96
N ARG A 86 -2.30 24.45 0.21
CA ARG A 86 -3.25 25.25 1.00
C ARG A 86 -3.56 26.53 0.21
N GLY A 87 -4.57 26.46 -0.65
CA GLY A 87 -5.11 27.59 -1.39
C GLY A 87 -5.97 28.46 -0.48
N ARG A 88 -5.42 29.61 -0.10
CA ARG A 88 -6.10 30.71 0.60
C ARG A 88 -7.13 31.38 -0.32
N SER A 89 -8.38 31.44 0.17
CA SER A 89 -9.49 32.39 -0.08
C SER A 89 -9.90 32.78 -1.51
N LYS A 90 -11.21 32.73 -1.77
CA LYS A 90 -12.00 33.96 -2.03
C LYS A 90 -13.44 33.77 -1.55
N SER A 91 -13.81 34.63 -0.60
CA SER A 91 -15.19 34.95 -0.22
C SER A 91 -15.88 35.64 -1.39
N THR A 92 -17.08 35.20 -1.75
CA THR A 92 -18.23 36.05 -2.13
C THR A 92 -19.47 35.16 -2.25
N ALA A 93 -20.45 35.37 -1.36
CA ALA A 93 -21.83 34.97 -1.59
C ALA A 93 -22.39 35.76 -2.79
N PRO A 94 -23.42 35.22 -3.47
CA PRO A 94 -24.71 35.91 -3.34
C PRO A 94 -25.91 34.98 -3.32
N GLY A 95 -26.89 35.39 -2.50
CA GLY A 95 -28.30 35.49 -2.91
C GLY A 95 -29.03 34.20 -3.26
N SER A 96 -29.67 33.60 -2.27
CA SER A 96 -30.78 32.66 -2.44
C SER A 96 -31.97 33.32 -3.16
N ALA A 97 -32.26 32.91 -4.39
CA ALA A 97 -33.61 32.98 -4.95
C ALA A 97 -34.21 31.57 -4.86
N GLY A 98 -35.04 31.35 -3.84
CA GLY A 98 -35.78 30.11 -3.67
C GLY A 98 -36.88 29.98 -4.72
N VAL A 99 -36.93 28.83 -5.38
CA VAL A 99 -38.14 28.34 -6.03
C VAL A 99 -38.27 26.86 -5.68
N PRO A 100 -39.28 26.45 -4.89
CA PRO A 100 -39.76 25.08 -4.93
C PRO A 100 -40.95 24.92 -5.90
N PRO A 101 -41.23 23.69 -6.37
CA PRO A 101 -41.90 23.43 -7.66
C PRO A 101 -43.41 23.11 -7.58
N ALA A 102 -44.07 23.33 -8.74
CA ALA A 102 -45.23 22.70 -9.43
C ALA A 102 -46.39 22.01 -8.65
N PRO A 103 -47.60 21.94 -9.26
CA PRO A 103 -47.87 20.76 -10.10
C PRO A 103 -48.59 21.05 -11.43
N VAL A 104 -48.35 20.13 -12.36
CA VAL A 104 -49.03 19.95 -13.65
C VAL A 104 -50.44 19.40 -13.38
N GLU A 105 -51.46 19.82 -14.15
CA GLU A 105 -52.58 18.97 -14.64
C GLU A 105 -53.32 19.72 -15.75
N ALA A 106 -53.26 19.18 -16.97
CA ALA A 106 -54.08 19.58 -18.10
C ALA A 106 -54.56 18.32 -18.82
N GLY A 107 -55.83 17.98 -18.61
CA GLY A 107 -56.63 17.02 -19.36
C GLY A 107 -58.06 17.19 -18.86
N GLY A 108 -59.03 17.66 -19.62
CA GLY A 108 -59.36 17.25 -20.98
C GLY A 108 -60.69 16.50 -20.91
N THR A 109 -61.78 17.25 -20.77
CA THR A 109 -63.18 16.83 -21.02
C THR A 109 -63.36 16.30 -22.45
N PRO A 110 -64.50 15.69 -22.81
CA PRO A 110 -65.76 15.54 -22.05
C PRO A 110 -66.14 14.11 -21.64
#